data_AF-A0A8A4UXJ6-F1
#
_entry.id   AF-A0A8A4UXJ6-F1
#
_cell.length_a   1.000
_cell.length_b   1.000
_cell.length_c   1.000
_cell.angle_alpha   90.00
_cell.angle_beta   90.00
_cell.angle_gamma   90.00
#
_symmetry.space_group_name_H-M   'P 1'
#
loop_
_entity.id
_entity.type
_entity.pdbx_description
1 polymer ?
#
loop_
_entity_poly.entity_id
_entity_poly.type
_entity_poly.pdbx_seq_one_letter_code
_entity_poly.pdbx_strand_id
1 'polypeptide(L)'
;MKKQYFLFQLKRFFTNPKNIGLFALTFILSLYFGLVSVPNRQLIEKVDPYAINGEYRRYTLFLNKATTKIKEMQESKNTHEVPNEGYVNAIKTYPDILNFDKHRINGIKANNWKEYVIYSSKWYKYVDHLIFVDENQQFLYPVQYYQNDNYREDGHFAYQRTAHFYDALAKSKQPLTKNIVEEKTTLQILQNSISGWTTLILIIFVVLFAADIVTNDRKYYSVLKDIPLSKNTILWIKTGVVEIGVLFNYLLAFIVVTLCTAPRYGFGSFKLRTTFYTGRLYFIQPFKYPTLGNYFIQFGTFAILIVFLFIRLTILLSIIFKNEYVAELLASVFAISGKVLYFSLGMGFVYPILQSLPMTYFTIGESLSGNLSYLMDSPGWGFNSGIVPLMLSIVIIEIFMLIISRSKRIKLIRR
;
A
#
# COMPACT_ATOMS: atom_id res chain seq x y z
N MET A 1 -9.67 -42.01 -4.71
CA MET A 1 -8.26 -41.74 -4.34
C MET A 1 -7.86 -40.27 -4.34
N LYS A 2 -7.90 -39.51 -5.46
CA LYS A 2 -7.47 -38.07 -5.45
C LYS A 2 -8.16 -37.25 -4.34
N LYS A 3 -9.49 -37.36 -4.24
CA LYS A 3 -10.29 -36.69 -3.19
C LYS A 3 -9.88 -37.13 -1.77
N GLN A 4 -9.67 -38.42 -1.54
CA GLN A 4 -9.25 -38.95 -0.23
C GLN A 4 -7.86 -38.47 0.15
N TYR A 5 -6.91 -38.49 -0.80
CA TYR A 5 -5.56 -37.97 -0.57
C TYR A 5 -5.57 -36.47 -0.28
N PHE A 6 -6.37 -35.70 -1.03
CA PHE A 6 -6.56 -34.28 -0.76
C PHE A 6 -7.14 -34.02 0.63
N LEU A 7 -8.23 -34.71 1.03
CA LEU A 7 -8.81 -34.56 2.36
C LEU A 7 -7.83 -34.96 3.48
N PHE A 8 -7.05 -36.02 3.25
CA PHE A 8 -6.00 -36.43 4.19
C PHE A 8 -4.92 -35.35 4.35
N GLN A 9 -4.41 -34.80 3.25
CA GLN A 9 -3.43 -33.72 3.26
C GLN A 9 -4.00 -32.45 3.91
N LEU A 10 -5.27 -32.12 3.64
CA LEU A 10 -5.95 -30.98 4.24
C LEU A 10 -6.09 -31.14 5.76
N LYS A 11 -6.55 -32.30 6.23
CA LYS A 11 -6.63 -32.59 7.67
C LYS A 11 -5.27 -32.47 8.33
N ARG A 12 -4.23 -33.03 7.71
CA ARG A 12 -2.86 -32.95 8.20
C ARG A 12 -2.33 -31.51 8.23
N PHE A 13 -2.68 -30.70 7.23
CA PHE A 13 -2.30 -29.29 7.17
C PHE A 13 -2.86 -28.51 8.36
N PHE A 14 -4.15 -28.66 8.67
CA PHE A 14 -4.80 -27.92 9.78
C PHE A 14 -4.47 -28.48 11.17
N THR A 15 -4.00 -29.72 11.26
CA THR A 15 -3.58 -30.34 12.54
C THR A 15 -2.08 -30.24 12.79
N ASN A 16 -1.30 -29.72 11.83
CA ASN A 16 0.12 -29.49 12.00
C ASN A 16 0.37 -28.38 13.05
N PRO A 17 1.10 -28.66 14.14
CA PRO A 17 1.39 -27.67 15.19
C PRO A 17 2.03 -26.39 14.65
N LYS A 18 2.89 -26.48 13.63
CA LYS A 18 3.49 -25.32 12.96
C LYS A 18 2.40 -24.42 12.35
N ASN A 19 1.49 -25.02 11.59
CA ASN A 19 0.44 -24.28 10.90
C ASN A 19 -0.57 -23.68 11.88
N ILE A 20 -0.93 -24.42 12.94
CA ILE A 20 -1.73 -23.90 14.05
C ILE A 20 -1.04 -22.68 14.68
N GLY A 21 0.27 -22.76 14.92
CA GLY A 21 1.07 -21.64 15.41
C GLY A 21 1.03 -20.42 14.48
N LEU A 22 1.08 -20.63 13.15
CA LEU A 22 0.96 -19.55 12.17
C LEU A 22 -0.44 -18.90 12.16
N PHE A 23 -1.52 -19.69 12.29
CA PHE A 23 -2.88 -19.15 12.44
C PHE A 23 -3.01 -18.34 13.74
N ALA A 24 -2.49 -18.85 14.86
CA ALA A 24 -2.49 -18.16 16.14
C ALA A 24 -1.69 -16.85 16.09
N LEU A 25 -0.51 -16.87 15.46
CA LEU A 25 0.31 -15.68 15.25
C LEU A 25 -0.43 -14.65 14.38
N THR A 26 -1.08 -15.08 13.29
CA THR A 26 -1.88 -14.22 12.43
C THR A 26 -3.03 -13.56 13.20
N PHE A 27 -3.72 -14.33 14.06
CA PHE A 27 -4.77 -13.81 14.93
C PHE A 27 -4.24 -12.73 15.89
N ILE A 28 -3.13 -13.00 16.59
CA ILE A 28 -2.51 -12.06 17.54
C ILE A 28 -2.06 -10.78 16.82
N LEU A 29 -1.37 -10.91 15.68
CA LEU A 29 -0.92 -9.75 14.90
C LEU A 29 -2.09 -8.93 14.37
N SER A 30 -3.18 -9.59 13.96
CA SER A 30 -4.39 -8.91 13.48
C SER A 30 -5.12 -8.17 14.62
N LEU A 31 -5.18 -8.75 15.82
CA LEU A 31 -5.69 -8.08 17.01
C LEU A 31 -4.84 -6.86 17.37
N TYR A 32 -3.52 -7.02 17.44
CA TYR A 32 -2.60 -5.91 17.71
C TYR A 32 -2.77 -4.80 16.67
N PHE A 33 -2.84 -5.17 15.39
CA PHE A 33 -3.05 -4.22 14.31
C PHE A 33 -4.37 -3.45 14.49
N GLY A 34 -5.49 -4.14 14.70
CA GLY A 34 -6.81 -3.53 14.82
C GLY A 34 -7.02 -2.73 16.10
N LEU A 35 -6.50 -3.18 17.25
CA LEU A 35 -6.76 -2.59 18.57
C LEU A 35 -5.70 -1.58 19.01
N VAL A 36 -4.45 -1.73 18.55
CA VAL A 36 -3.33 -0.89 18.99
C VAL A 36 -2.79 -0.05 17.85
N SER A 37 -2.39 -0.69 16.74
CA SER A 37 -1.71 0.02 15.64
C SER A 37 -2.63 1.02 14.94
N VAL A 38 -3.87 0.62 14.61
CA VAL A 38 -4.82 1.48 13.89
C VAL A 38 -5.23 2.70 14.73
N PRO A 39 -5.64 2.57 16.00
CA PRO A 39 -6.01 3.72 16.81
C PRO A 39 -4.88 4.72 17.07
N ASN A 40 -3.65 4.22 17.21
CA ASN A 40 -2.48 5.04 17.53
C ASN A 40 -1.78 5.62 16.29
N ARG A 41 -2.25 5.29 15.07
CA ARG A 41 -1.65 5.80 13.83
C ARG A 41 -1.88 7.31 13.73
N GLN A 42 -0.79 8.06 13.75
CA GLN A 42 -0.82 9.49 13.45
C GLN A 42 -0.87 9.69 11.94
N LEU A 43 -1.91 10.39 11.48
CA LEU A 43 -2.00 10.86 10.10
C LEU A 43 -1.33 12.23 10.06
N ILE A 44 -0.42 12.43 9.09
CA ILE A 44 0.19 13.74 8.85
C ILE A 44 -0.93 14.71 8.43
N GLU A 45 -1.68 14.35 7.39
CA GLU A 45 -2.81 15.13 6.88
C GLU A 45 -4.14 14.76 7.57
N LYS A 46 -4.21 15.00 8.88
CA LYS A 46 -5.44 14.80 9.68
C LYS A 46 -6.38 16.01 9.61
N VAL A 47 -7.67 15.79 9.82
CA VAL A 47 -8.62 16.91 10.00
C VAL A 47 -8.45 17.48 11.41
N ASP A 48 -7.77 18.62 11.51
CA ASP A 48 -7.56 19.33 12.78
C ASP A 48 -8.24 20.70 12.78
N PRO A 49 -9.47 20.81 13.31
CA PRO A 49 -10.20 22.07 13.33
C PRO A 49 -9.48 23.15 14.14
N TYR A 50 -8.73 22.78 15.18
CA TYR A 50 -8.03 23.74 16.03
C TYR A 50 -6.81 24.32 15.31
N ALA A 51 -6.06 23.49 14.59
CA ALA A 51 -4.94 23.95 13.77
C ALA A 51 -5.42 24.93 12.68
N ILE A 52 -6.46 24.54 11.91
CA ILE A 52 -7.00 25.39 10.83
C ILE A 52 -7.54 26.71 11.37
N ASN A 53 -8.29 26.70 12.49
CA ASN A 53 -8.78 27.94 13.10
C ASN A 53 -7.64 28.81 13.65
N GLY A 54 -6.59 28.20 14.21
CA GLY A 54 -5.41 28.90 14.69
C GLY A 54 -4.66 29.61 13.56
N GLU A 55 -4.42 28.91 12.45
CA GLU A 55 -3.82 29.47 11.23
C GLU A 55 -4.67 30.58 10.64
N TYR A 56 -5.98 30.35 10.48
CA TYR A 56 -6.91 31.35 9.98
C TYR A 56 -6.83 32.66 10.77
N ARG A 57 -6.80 32.59 12.11
CA ARG A 57 -6.67 33.78 12.97
C ARG A 57 -5.32 34.46 12.81
N ARG A 58 -4.22 33.70 12.81
CA ARG A 58 -2.87 34.26 12.65
C ARG A 58 -2.70 34.96 11.31
N TYR A 59 -3.13 34.32 10.22
CA TYR A 59 -3.06 34.90 8.88
C TYR A 59 -3.96 36.12 8.73
N THR A 60 -5.17 36.12 9.31
CA THR A 60 -6.04 37.31 9.31
C THR A 60 -5.37 38.49 10.04
N LEU A 61 -4.81 38.26 11.23
CA LEU A 61 -4.13 39.31 11.99
C LEU A 61 -2.90 39.86 11.26
N PHE A 62 -2.09 38.96 10.68
CA PHE A 62 -0.90 39.36 9.95
C PHE A 62 -1.25 40.11 8.65
N LEU A 63 -2.27 39.66 7.91
CA LEU A 63 -2.76 40.33 6.71
C LEU A 63 -3.24 41.75 7.03
N ASN A 64 -4.05 41.92 8.07
CA ASN A 64 -4.52 43.25 8.49
C ASN A 64 -3.36 44.19 8.83
N LYS A 65 -2.34 43.68 9.54
CA LYS A 65 -1.12 44.44 9.86
C LYS A 65 -0.35 44.81 8.60
N ALA A 66 -0.16 43.87 7.68
CA ALA A 66 0.53 44.07 6.41
C ALA A 66 -0.18 45.12 5.54
N THR A 67 -1.50 45.02 5.38
CA THR A 67 -2.31 45.97 4.60
C THR A 67 -2.25 47.37 5.19
N THR A 68 -2.36 47.50 6.52
CA THR A 68 -2.27 48.80 7.20
C THR A 68 -0.90 49.44 6.97
N LYS A 69 0.19 48.69 7.17
CA LYS A 69 1.55 49.19 6.99
C LYS A 69 1.85 49.61 5.55
N ILE A 70 1.44 48.81 4.57
CA ILE A 70 1.64 49.15 3.15
C ILE A 70 0.83 50.39 2.77
N LYS A 71 -0.38 50.55 3.30
CA LYS A 71 -1.19 51.76 3.07
C LYS A 71 -0.53 53.01 3.68
N GLU A 72 -0.04 52.93 4.92
CA GLU A 72 0.70 54.02 5.57
C GLU A 72 1.93 54.46 4.76
N MET A 73 2.70 53.50 4.22
CA MET A 73 3.86 53.77 3.36
C MET A 73 3.47 54.44 2.03
N GLN A 74 2.34 54.04 1.44
CA GLN A 74 1.83 54.66 0.21
C GLN A 74 1.36 56.10 0.45
N GLU A 75 0.73 56.36 1.61
CA GLU A 75 0.24 57.69 1.98
C GLU A 75 1.37 58.65 2.40
N SER A 76 2.45 58.15 3.01
CA SER A 76 3.59 58.96 3.47
C SER A 76 4.45 59.52 2.32
N LYS A 77 4.26 59.04 1.08
CA LYS A 77 5.05 59.39 -0.13
C LYS A 77 6.56 59.26 0.04
N ASN A 78 7.02 58.49 1.03
CA ASN A 78 8.43 58.33 1.32
C ASN A 78 9.05 57.30 0.36
N THR A 79 9.68 57.77 -0.70
CA THR A 79 10.18 56.94 -1.82
C THR A 79 11.33 56.00 -1.48
N HIS A 80 11.87 56.06 -0.25
CA HIS A 80 13.00 55.25 0.21
C HIS A 80 12.57 54.05 1.07
N GLU A 81 11.29 53.94 1.43
CA GLU A 81 10.81 52.88 2.31
C GLU A 81 10.37 51.65 1.48
N VAL A 82 11.19 50.59 1.48
CA VAL A 82 10.89 49.35 0.76
C VAL A 82 9.94 48.49 1.60
N PRO A 83 8.79 48.03 1.06
CA PRO A 83 7.87 47.17 1.79
C PRO A 83 8.55 45.88 2.26
N ASN A 84 8.29 45.46 3.50
CA ASN A 84 8.74 44.18 4.00
C ASN A 84 8.23 43.04 3.08
N GLU A 85 9.13 42.19 2.59
CA GLU A 85 8.79 41.12 1.64
C GLU A 85 7.70 40.17 2.17
N GLY A 86 7.69 39.90 3.48
CA GLY A 86 6.66 39.10 4.13
C GLY A 86 5.28 39.76 4.08
N TYR A 87 5.20 41.10 4.18
CA TYR A 87 3.93 41.82 4.03
C TYR A 87 3.42 41.78 2.59
N VAL A 88 4.30 41.99 1.61
CA VAL A 88 3.93 41.88 0.18
C VAL A 88 3.46 40.46 -0.13
N ASN A 89 4.17 39.44 0.36
CA ASN A 89 3.82 38.05 0.18
C ASN A 89 2.47 37.70 0.82
N ALA A 90 2.22 38.15 2.04
CA ALA A 90 0.95 37.91 2.72
C ALA A 90 -0.23 38.57 2.01
N ILE A 91 -0.09 39.81 1.51
CA ILE A 91 -1.14 40.46 0.71
C ILE A 91 -1.43 39.67 -0.57
N LYS A 92 -0.40 39.10 -1.20
CA LYS A 92 -0.55 38.30 -2.41
C LYS A 92 -1.21 36.94 -2.16
N THR A 93 -0.89 36.27 -1.06
CA THR A 93 -1.21 34.83 -0.87
C THR A 93 -2.31 34.56 0.16
N TYR A 94 -2.38 35.33 1.24
CA TYR A 94 -3.30 35.04 2.36
C TYR A 94 -4.79 35.20 2.00
N PRO A 95 -5.22 36.10 1.11
CA PRO A 95 -6.63 36.19 0.74
C PRO A 95 -7.21 34.86 0.22
N ASP A 96 -6.48 34.15 -0.63
CA ASP A 96 -6.90 32.85 -1.18
C ASP A 96 -6.91 31.76 -0.10
N ILE A 97 -5.84 31.68 0.70
CA ILE A 97 -5.72 30.71 1.80
C ILE A 97 -6.86 30.90 2.82
N LEU A 98 -7.11 32.14 3.25
CA LEU A 98 -8.17 32.48 4.19
C LEU A 98 -9.55 32.14 3.61
N ASN A 99 -9.77 32.37 2.31
CA ASN A 99 -11.01 31.98 1.66
C ASN A 99 -11.22 30.46 1.72
N PHE A 100 -10.19 29.67 1.41
CA PHE A 100 -10.27 28.21 1.50
C PHE A 100 -10.51 27.74 2.94
N ASP A 101 -9.77 28.27 3.91
CA ASP A 101 -9.88 27.90 5.32
C ASP A 101 -11.24 28.23 5.90
N LYS A 102 -11.83 29.38 5.52
CA LYS A 102 -13.19 29.73 5.92
C LYS A 102 -14.19 28.65 5.52
N HIS A 103 -14.13 28.18 4.27
CA HIS A 103 -15.00 27.10 3.79
C HIS A 103 -14.69 25.75 4.46
N ARG A 104 -13.42 25.42 4.69
CA ARG A 104 -13.02 24.21 5.41
C ARG A 104 -13.58 24.21 6.83
N ILE A 105 -13.44 25.31 7.57
CA ILE A 105 -13.96 25.48 8.93
C ILE A 105 -15.49 25.37 8.95
N ASN A 106 -16.18 26.04 8.02
CA ASN A 106 -17.64 25.99 7.93
C ASN A 106 -18.13 24.57 7.59
N GLY A 107 -17.47 23.89 6.65
CA GLY A 107 -17.76 22.51 6.29
C GLY A 107 -17.64 21.56 7.47
N ILE A 108 -16.59 21.71 8.29
CA ILE A 108 -16.43 20.93 9.54
C ILE A 108 -17.57 21.22 10.51
N LYS A 109 -17.88 22.49 10.79
CA LYS A 109 -18.92 22.90 11.74
C LYS A 109 -20.31 22.39 11.34
N ALA A 110 -20.61 22.40 10.05
CA ALA A 110 -21.89 21.96 9.50
C ALA A 110 -21.95 20.44 9.23
N ASN A 111 -20.90 19.66 9.53
CA ASN A 111 -20.73 18.28 9.07
C ASN A 111 -20.87 18.11 7.54
N ASN A 112 -20.65 19.18 6.78
CA ASN A 112 -20.62 19.18 5.32
C ASN A 112 -19.23 18.77 4.82
N TRP A 113 -18.94 17.48 4.92
CA TRP A 113 -17.66 16.90 4.51
C TRP A 113 -17.37 17.07 3.02
N LYS A 114 -18.40 17.27 2.19
CA LYS A 114 -18.23 17.53 0.76
C LYS A 114 -17.64 18.91 0.49
N GLU A 115 -18.12 19.93 1.19
CA GLU A 115 -17.52 21.26 1.15
C GLU A 115 -16.08 21.22 1.68
N TYR A 116 -15.85 20.53 2.81
CA TYR A 116 -14.50 20.37 3.37
C TYR A 116 -13.51 19.80 2.36
N VAL A 117 -13.83 18.68 1.69
CA VAL A 117 -12.88 18.07 0.74
C VAL A 117 -12.65 18.94 -0.50
N ILE A 118 -13.68 19.63 -1.03
CA ILE A 118 -13.54 20.51 -2.19
C ILE A 118 -12.55 21.63 -1.90
N TYR A 119 -12.70 22.31 -0.77
CA TYR A 119 -11.84 23.43 -0.42
C TYR A 119 -10.49 23.00 0.14
N SER A 120 -10.42 21.83 0.77
CA SER A 120 -9.12 21.25 1.14
C SER A 120 -8.32 20.89 -0.10
N SER A 121 -8.92 20.30 -1.14
CA SER A 121 -8.22 20.03 -2.41
C SER A 121 -7.62 21.30 -3.02
N LYS A 122 -8.40 22.39 -3.06
CA LYS A 122 -7.92 23.70 -3.54
C LYS A 122 -6.77 24.23 -2.68
N TRP A 123 -6.89 24.14 -1.36
CA TRP A 123 -5.87 24.56 -0.42
C TRP A 123 -4.55 23.80 -0.64
N TYR A 124 -4.58 22.47 -0.71
CA TYR A 124 -3.36 21.66 -0.92
C TYR A 124 -2.71 21.99 -2.27
N LYS A 125 -3.47 22.10 -3.36
CA LYS A 125 -2.92 22.49 -4.68
C LYS A 125 -2.26 23.86 -4.66
N TYR A 126 -2.89 24.82 -3.99
CA TYR A 126 -2.39 26.19 -3.93
C TYR A 126 -1.12 26.28 -3.10
N VAL A 127 -1.12 25.69 -1.90
CA VAL A 127 0.06 25.69 -1.02
C VAL A 127 1.21 24.89 -1.64
N ASP A 128 0.92 23.75 -2.25
CA ASP A 128 1.90 22.97 -3.03
C ASP A 128 2.55 23.79 -4.14
N HIS A 129 1.74 24.54 -4.91
CA HIS A 129 2.25 25.43 -5.95
C HIS A 129 3.15 26.54 -5.39
N LEU A 130 2.74 27.17 -4.28
CA LEU A 130 3.55 28.18 -3.61
C LEU A 130 4.90 27.62 -3.15
N ILE A 131 4.92 26.43 -2.55
CA ILE A 131 6.15 25.82 -2.03
C ILE A 131 7.03 25.30 -3.17
N PHE A 132 6.47 24.51 -4.09
CA PHE A 132 7.24 23.73 -5.05
C PHE A 132 7.54 24.49 -6.35
N VAL A 133 6.62 25.31 -6.85
CA VAL A 133 6.76 26.01 -8.14
C VAL A 133 7.27 27.43 -7.95
N ASP A 134 6.64 28.19 -7.05
CA ASP A 134 7.05 29.58 -6.77
C ASP A 134 8.27 29.67 -5.85
N GLU A 135 8.69 28.54 -5.26
CA GLU A 135 9.78 28.45 -4.28
C GLU A 135 9.62 29.44 -3.11
N ASN A 136 8.38 29.67 -2.70
CA ASN A 136 8.05 30.65 -1.68
C ASN A 136 8.50 30.17 -0.29
N GLN A 137 9.59 30.76 0.20
CA GLN A 137 10.24 30.42 1.47
C GLN A 137 9.37 30.69 2.72
N GLN A 138 8.23 31.38 2.57
CA GLN A 138 7.29 31.61 3.67
C GLN A 138 6.40 30.38 3.96
N PHE A 139 6.36 29.41 3.06
CA PHE A 139 5.60 28.17 3.22
C PHE A 139 6.55 26.97 3.22
N LEU A 140 6.25 26.00 4.08
CA LEU A 140 7.02 24.78 4.23
C LEU A 140 6.08 23.59 4.32
N TYR A 141 6.53 22.45 3.83
CA TYR A 141 5.82 21.20 4.09
C TYR A 141 5.90 20.86 5.59
N PRO A 142 4.97 20.03 6.10
CA PRO A 142 5.06 19.51 7.46
C PRO A 142 6.41 18.83 7.71
N VAL A 143 7.00 19.08 8.89
CA VAL A 143 8.31 18.55 9.29
C VAL A 143 8.37 17.02 9.23
N GLN A 144 7.23 16.35 9.32
CA GLN A 144 7.12 14.89 9.19
C GLN A 144 7.59 14.37 7.82
N TYR A 145 7.62 15.21 6.77
CA TYR A 145 8.17 14.86 5.46
C TYR A 145 9.71 15.00 5.36
N TYR A 146 10.36 15.56 6.39
CA TYR A 146 11.80 15.87 6.40
C TYR A 146 12.65 14.69 6.86
N GLN A 147 12.16 13.46 6.68
CA GLN A 147 12.83 12.25 7.17
C GLN A 147 13.97 11.79 6.25
N ASN A 148 13.96 12.21 4.99
CA ASN A 148 14.95 11.83 3.97
C ASN A 148 15.50 13.08 3.28
N ASP A 149 16.61 12.93 2.55
CA ASP A 149 17.22 14.02 1.77
C ASP A 149 16.30 14.59 0.67
N ASN A 150 15.25 13.85 0.29
CA ASN A 150 14.26 14.21 -0.73
C ASN A 150 12.96 14.82 -0.13
N TYR A 151 13.08 15.57 0.98
CA TYR A 151 11.92 16.06 1.73
C TYR A 151 10.99 16.96 0.90
N ARG A 152 11.54 17.71 -0.06
CA ARG A 152 10.77 18.63 -0.92
C ARG A 152 9.91 17.83 -1.90
N GLU A 153 10.46 16.76 -2.47
CA GLU A 153 9.81 15.81 -3.36
C GLU A 153 8.74 14.98 -2.64
N ASP A 154 9.08 14.48 -1.45
CA ASP A 154 8.14 13.70 -0.62
C ASP A 154 6.95 14.57 -0.17
N GLY A 155 7.22 15.82 0.23
CA GLY A 155 6.19 16.80 0.58
C GLY A 155 5.30 17.15 -0.62
N HIS A 156 5.91 17.41 -1.78
CA HIS A 156 5.20 17.68 -3.03
C HIS A 156 4.27 16.53 -3.42
N PHE A 157 4.81 15.31 -3.46
CA PHE A 157 4.04 14.12 -3.77
C PHE A 157 2.89 13.91 -2.77
N ALA A 158 3.13 14.12 -1.48
CA ALA A 158 2.12 13.95 -0.45
C ALA A 158 0.99 14.98 -0.55
N TYR A 159 1.32 16.26 -0.79
CA TYR A 159 0.32 17.32 -0.99
C TYR A 159 -0.50 17.08 -2.25
N GLN A 160 0.15 16.71 -3.36
CA GLN A 160 -0.55 16.32 -4.58
C GLN A 160 -1.47 15.12 -4.35
N ARG A 161 -0.96 14.03 -3.76
CA ARG A 161 -1.78 12.84 -3.43
C ARG A 161 -3.00 13.25 -2.61
N THR A 162 -2.83 14.07 -1.58
CA THR A 162 -3.91 14.50 -0.68
C THR A 162 -4.94 15.38 -1.40
N ALA A 163 -4.49 16.33 -2.20
CA ALA A 163 -5.37 17.14 -3.03
C ALA A 163 -6.21 16.31 -4.00
N HIS A 164 -5.56 15.39 -4.71
CA HIS A 164 -6.21 14.47 -5.64
C HIS A 164 -7.13 13.48 -4.92
N PHE A 165 -6.79 13.08 -3.68
CA PHE A 165 -7.63 12.20 -2.88
C PHE A 165 -8.94 12.89 -2.52
N TYR A 166 -8.87 14.16 -2.12
CA TYR A 166 -10.05 14.96 -1.88
C TYR A 166 -10.87 15.25 -3.14
N ASP A 167 -10.24 15.43 -4.30
CA ASP A 167 -10.96 15.48 -5.58
C ASP A 167 -11.68 14.15 -5.87
N ALA A 168 -11.05 13.02 -5.59
CA ALA A 168 -11.63 11.70 -5.78
C ALA A 168 -12.84 11.50 -4.84
N LEU A 169 -12.73 11.91 -3.58
CA LEU A 169 -13.84 11.91 -2.62
C LEU A 169 -14.97 12.85 -3.06
N ALA A 170 -14.67 14.07 -3.52
CA ALA A 170 -15.67 15.01 -4.01
C ALA A 170 -16.46 14.46 -5.23
N LYS A 171 -15.80 13.67 -6.07
CA LYS A 171 -16.39 12.95 -7.22
C LYS A 171 -17.08 11.63 -6.83
N SER A 172 -16.97 11.21 -5.56
CA SER A 172 -17.69 10.04 -5.07
C SER A 172 -19.15 10.39 -4.81
N LYS A 173 -20.06 9.50 -5.20
CA LYS A 173 -21.51 9.68 -4.99
C LYS A 173 -21.97 9.34 -3.57
N GLN A 174 -21.08 8.82 -2.73
CA GLN A 174 -21.40 8.35 -1.39
C GLN A 174 -21.40 9.51 -0.39
N PRO A 175 -22.25 9.46 0.66
CA PRO A 175 -22.15 10.37 1.78
C PRO A 175 -20.75 10.34 2.40
N LEU A 176 -20.14 11.51 2.54
CA LEU A 176 -18.82 11.66 3.13
C LEU A 176 -18.94 11.86 4.64
N THR A 177 -18.02 11.26 5.38
CA THR A 177 -17.91 11.39 6.84
C THR A 177 -16.46 11.71 7.20
N LYS A 178 -16.24 12.18 8.43
CA LYS A 178 -14.88 12.43 8.95
C LYS A 178 -13.95 11.22 8.76
N ASN A 179 -14.44 10.03 9.09
CA ASN A 179 -13.65 8.80 8.97
C ASN A 179 -13.26 8.48 7.52
N ILE A 180 -14.10 8.81 6.54
CA ILE A 180 -13.77 8.64 5.11
C ILE A 180 -12.67 9.64 4.70
N VAL A 181 -12.80 10.90 5.12
CA VAL A 181 -11.86 11.98 4.82
C VAL A 181 -10.49 11.74 5.44
N GLU A 182 -10.45 11.12 6.63
CA GLU A 182 -9.20 10.72 7.31
C GLU A 182 -8.70 9.32 6.89
N GLU A 183 -9.27 8.69 5.87
CA GLU A 183 -8.89 7.33 5.43
C GLU A 183 -8.96 6.25 6.53
N LYS A 184 -9.87 6.40 7.49
CA LYS A 184 -10.00 5.54 8.68
C LYS A 184 -11.06 4.45 8.56
N THR A 185 -11.86 4.42 7.49
CA THR A 185 -12.81 3.30 7.33
C THR A 185 -12.07 1.97 7.19
N THR A 186 -12.68 0.85 7.58
CA THR A 186 -12.02 -0.48 7.53
C THR A 186 -11.42 -0.77 6.16
N LEU A 187 -12.14 -0.51 5.07
CA LEU A 187 -11.62 -0.73 3.71
C LEU A 187 -10.41 0.16 3.38
N GLN A 188 -10.39 1.42 3.80
CA GLN A 188 -9.25 2.33 3.58
C GLN A 188 -8.05 1.97 4.47
N ILE A 189 -8.30 1.53 5.71
CA ILE A 189 -7.25 0.98 6.60
C ILE A 189 -6.59 -0.23 5.95
N LEU A 190 -7.38 -1.16 5.43
CA LEU A 190 -6.86 -2.36 4.76
C LEU A 190 -6.03 -1.97 3.53
N GLN A 191 -6.55 -1.11 2.64
CA GLN A 191 -5.81 -0.58 1.50
C GLN A 191 -4.46 0.01 1.93
N ASN A 192 -4.46 0.88 2.94
CA ASN A 192 -3.26 1.55 3.42
C ASN A 192 -2.26 0.58 4.09
N SER A 193 -2.74 -0.45 4.78
CA SER A 193 -1.87 -1.46 5.40
C SER A 193 -1.13 -2.31 4.35
N ILE A 194 -1.81 -2.64 3.25
CA ILE A 194 -1.28 -3.47 2.16
C ILE A 194 -0.18 -2.72 1.37
N SER A 195 -0.21 -1.38 1.38
CA SER A 195 0.79 -0.51 0.74
C SER A 195 2.14 -0.39 1.48
N GLY A 196 2.42 -1.28 2.44
CA GLY A 196 3.68 -1.31 3.18
C GLY A 196 4.32 -2.70 3.25
N TRP A 197 5.03 -2.98 4.35
CA TRP A 197 5.68 -4.28 4.61
C TRP A 197 4.69 -5.43 4.84
N THR A 198 3.41 -5.12 5.15
CA THR A 198 2.38 -6.12 5.43
C THR A 198 2.25 -7.14 4.31
N THR A 199 2.26 -6.73 3.05
CA THR A 199 2.17 -7.67 1.92
C THR A 199 3.34 -8.65 1.89
N LEU A 200 4.57 -8.18 2.17
CA LEU A 200 5.75 -9.04 2.21
C LEU A 200 5.70 -10.01 3.40
N ILE A 201 5.21 -9.56 4.55
CA ILE A 201 4.98 -10.43 5.71
C ILE A 201 3.98 -11.52 5.35
N LEU A 202 2.86 -11.18 4.70
CA LEU A 202 1.87 -12.17 4.26
C LEU A 202 2.47 -13.19 3.27
N ILE A 203 3.33 -12.75 2.35
CA ILE A 203 4.08 -13.66 1.45
C ILE A 203 4.99 -14.59 2.27
N ILE A 204 5.66 -14.11 3.31
CA ILE A 204 6.47 -14.96 4.20
C ILE A 204 5.59 -16.03 4.87
N PHE A 205 4.38 -15.70 5.31
CA PHE A 205 3.43 -16.72 5.81
C PHE A 205 3.11 -17.79 4.75
N VAL A 206 2.93 -17.40 3.48
CA VAL A 206 2.73 -18.36 2.38
C VAL A 206 3.91 -19.30 2.24
N VAL A 207 5.13 -18.77 2.28
CA VAL A 207 6.37 -19.57 2.22
C VAL A 207 6.43 -20.55 3.39
N LEU A 208 6.15 -20.09 4.62
CA LEU A 208 6.18 -20.93 5.81
C LEU A 208 5.14 -22.06 5.77
N PHE A 209 3.92 -21.79 5.27
CA PHE A 209 2.91 -22.84 5.05
C PHE A 209 3.30 -23.83 3.95
N ALA A 210 4.05 -23.39 2.93
CA ALA A 210 4.40 -24.21 1.78
C ALA A 210 5.64 -25.09 1.99
N ALA A 211 6.60 -24.66 2.80
CA ALA A 211 7.93 -25.28 2.84
C ALA A 211 7.96 -26.70 3.38
N ASP A 212 7.15 -27.00 4.38
CA ASP A 212 7.16 -28.31 5.01
C ASP A 212 6.21 -29.31 4.31
N ILE A 213 5.44 -28.87 3.31
CA ILE A 213 4.39 -29.69 2.68
C ILE A 213 4.96 -30.91 1.94
N VAL A 214 6.18 -30.80 1.41
CA VAL A 214 6.85 -31.89 0.68
C VAL A 214 7.84 -32.64 1.57
N THR A 215 8.59 -31.94 2.42
CA THR A 215 9.60 -32.57 3.30
C THR A 215 8.97 -33.43 4.37
N ASN A 216 7.82 -33.02 4.95
CA ASN A 216 7.12 -33.79 5.96
C ASN A 216 6.60 -35.14 5.46
N ASP A 217 6.44 -35.32 4.15
CA ASP A 217 6.05 -36.62 3.57
C ASP A 217 7.16 -37.67 3.71
N ARG A 218 8.43 -37.26 3.86
CA ARG A 218 9.54 -38.19 4.07
C ARG A 218 9.46 -38.89 5.42
N LYS A 219 8.93 -38.21 6.44
CA LYS A 219 8.70 -38.78 7.78
C LYS A 219 7.68 -39.94 7.74
N TYR A 220 6.79 -39.95 6.75
CA TYR A 220 5.73 -40.96 6.59
C TYR A 220 5.85 -41.69 5.24
N TYR A 221 7.09 -41.99 4.85
CA TYR A 221 7.45 -42.65 3.60
C TYR A 221 6.60 -43.89 3.27
N SER A 222 6.35 -44.75 4.26
CA SER A 222 5.61 -46.01 4.10
C SER A 222 4.17 -45.82 3.63
N VAL A 223 3.49 -44.77 4.09
CA VAL A 223 2.08 -44.49 3.76
C VAL A 223 1.95 -43.92 2.33
N LEU A 224 3.00 -43.26 1.83
CA LEU A 224 2.95 -42.51 0.59
C LEU A 224 3.58 -43.24 -0.60
N LYS A 225 4.35 -44.30 -0.35
CA LYS A 225 5.07 -45.06 -1.37
C LYS A 225 4.15 -45.75 -2.38
N ASP A 226 2.99 -46.23 -1.93
CA ASP A 226 2.09 -47.09 -2.72
C ASP A 226 0.82 -46.36 -3.18
N ILE A 227 0.79 -45.03 -3.09
CA ILE A 227 -0.33 -44.24 -3.58
C ILE A 227 -0.31 -44.24 -5.11
N PRO A 228 -1.37 -44.71 -5.82
CA PRO A 228 -1.40 -44.78 -7.28
C PRO A 228 -1.75 -43.41 -7.88
N LEU A 229 -0.95 -42.39 -7.57
CA LEU A 229 -1.05 -41.05 -8.11
C LEU A 229 0.27 -40.64 -8.76
N SER A 230 0.17 -39.93 -9.89
CA SER A 230 1.36 -39.38 -10.54
C SER A 230 2.02 -38.32 -9.66
N LYS A 231 3.34 -38.17 -9.78
CA LYS A 231 4.12 -37.12 -9.10
C LYS A 231 3.52 -35.73 -9.30
N ASN A 232 3.12 -35.41 -10.53
CA ASN A 232 2.50 -34.13 -10.87
C ASN A 232 1.16 -33.94 -10.13
N THR A 233 0.30 -34.97 -10.12
CA THR A 233 -0.97 -34.91 -9.38
C THR A 233 -0.77 -34.69 -7.89
N ILE A 234 0.24 -35.31 -7.28
CA ILE A 234 0.57 -35.12 -5.86
C ILE A 234 0.95 -33.65 -5.60
N LEU A 235 1.83 -33.08 -6.44
CA LEU A 235 2.28 -31.69 -6.29
C LEU A 235 1.12 -30.70 -6.44
N TRP A 236 0.22 -30.91 -7.40
CA TRP A 236 -0.98 -30.08 -7.56
C TRP A 236 -1.95 -30.19 -6.38
N ILE A 237 -2.15 -31.39 -5.83
CA ILE A 237 -2.97 -31.57 -4.63
C ILE A 237 -2.36 -30.81 -3.45
N LYS A 238 -1.03 -30.85 -3.28
CA LYS A 238 -0.32 -30.11 -2.24
C LYS A 238 -0.46 -28.59 -2.43
N THR A 239 -0.30 -28.10 -3.65
CA THR A 239 -0.55 -26.69 -3.98
C THR A 239 -1.96 -26.28 -3.52
N GLY A 240 -3.01 -27.01 -3.92
CA GLY A 240 -4.38 -26.68 -3.55
C GLY A 240 -4.66 -26.74 -2.04
N VAL A 241 -3.99 -27.65 -1.31
CA VAL A 241 -4.08 -27.70 0.16
C VAL A 241 -3.49 -26.45 0.79
N VAL A 242 -2.31 -26.02 0.34
CA VAL A 242 -1.64 -24.81 0.86
C VAL A 242 -2.44 -23.56 0.49
N GLU A 243 -2.98 -23.47 -0.72
CA GLU A 243 -3.83 -22.35 -1.14
C GLU A 243 -5.06 -22.18 -0.25
N ILE A 244 -5.74 -23.28 0.09
CA ILE A 244 -6.88 -23.24 1.01
C ILE A 244 -6.44 -22.80 2.39
N GLY A 245 -5.32 -23.33 2.90
CA GLY A 245 -4.75 -22.92 4.18
C GLY A 245 -4.46 -21.41 4.25
N VAL A 246 -3.78 -20.90 3.22
CA VAL A 246 -3.47 -19.46 3.07
C VAL A 246 -4.73 -18.63 2.98
N LEU A 247 -5.72 -19.05 2.20
CA LEU A 247 -7.01 -18.36 2.07
C LEU A 247 -7.71 -18.25 3.43
N PHE A 248 -7.79 -19.33 4.20
CA PHE A 248 -8.34 -19.30 5.55
C PHE A 248 -7.55 -18.37 6.47
N ASN A 249 -6.21 -18.33 6.34
CA ASN A 249 -5.37 -17.46 7.15
C ASN A 249 -5.64 -15.97 6.84
N TYR A 250 -5.75 -15.62 5.57
CA TYR A 250 -6.07 -14.26 5.15
C TYR A 250 -7.50 -13.86 5.51
N LEU A 251 -8.46 -14.78 5.41
CA LEU A 251 -9.83 -14.55 5.87
C LEU A 251 -9.87 -14.34 7.39
N LEU A 252 -9.12 -15.11 8.17
CA LEU A 252 -8.99 -14.91 9.61
C LEU A 252 -8.49 -13.49 9.93
N ALA A 253 -7.40 -13.06 9.29
CA ALA A 253 -6.88 -11.71 9.49
C ALA A 253 -7.91 -10.63 9.10
N PHE A 254 -8.55 -10.78 7.94
CA PHE A 254 -9.58 -9.86 7.46
C PHE A 254 -10.76 -9.73 8.43
N ILE A 255 -11.28 -10.86 8.94
CA ILE A 255 -12.39 -10.89 9.87
C ILE A 255 -12.00 -10.20 11.18
N VAL A 256 -10.83 -10.55 11.76
CA VAL A 256 -10.37 -9.97 13.03
C VAL A 256 -10.19 -8.45 12.90
N VAL A 257 -9.52 -7.98 11.85
CA VAL A 257 -9.31 -6.54 11.62
C VAL A 257 -10.65 -5.83 11.40
N THR A 258 -11.58 -6.45 10.67
CA THR A 258 -12.93 -5.88 10.46
C THR A 258 -13.69 -5.76 11.76
N LEU A 259 -13.69 -6.80 12.60
CA LEU A 259 -14.35 -6.78 13.91
C LEU A 259 -13.76 -5.72 14.85
N CYS A 260 -12.45 -5.47 14.77
CA CYS A 260 -11.80 -4.43 15.58
C CYS A 260 -12.09 -3.01 15.09
N THR A 261 -12.17 -2.81 13.76
CA THR A 261 -12.16 -1.46 13.16
C THR A 261 -13.53 -0.97 12.71
N ALA A 262 -14.39 -1.85 12.20
CA ALA A 262 -15.68 -1.47 11.63
C ALA A 262 -16.63 -0.85 12.66
N PRO A 263 -16.72 -1.34 13.93
CA PRO A 263 -17.59 -0.70 14.93
C PRO A 263 -17.18 0.74 15.26
N ARG A 264 -15.88 1.06 15.20
CA ARG A 264 -15.35 2.38 15.58
C ARG A 264 -15.32 3.36 14.41
N TYR A 265 -14.94 2.89 13.23
CA TYR A 265 -14.66 3.75 12.09
C TYR A 265 -15.63 3.58 10.91
N GLY A 266 -16.50 2.57 10.98
CA GLY A 266 -17.36 2.15 9.87
C GLY A 266 -16.61 1.29 8.85
N PHE A 267 -17.34 0.39 8.20
CA PHE A 267 -16.75 -0.51 7.20
C PHE A 267 -16.20 0.23 5.97
N GLY A 268 -16.90 1.28 5.53
CA GLY A 268 -16.59 2.00 4.29
C GLY A 268 -17.42 1.49 3.11
N SER A 269 -17.05 1.91 1.89
CA SER A 269 -17.77 1.51 0.67
C SER A 269 -16.81 1.27 -0.48
N PHE A 270 -16.97 0.14 -1.18
CA PHE A 270 -16.24 -0.17 -2.41
C PHE A 270 -16.46 0.85 -3.53
N LYS A 271 -17.54 1.64 -3.49
CA LYS A 271 -17.83 2.70 -4.47
C LYS A 271 -17.10 4.02 -4.16
N LEU A 272 -16.44 4.14 -3.00
CA LEU A 272 -15.60 5.30 -2.71
C LEU A 272 -14.44 5.33 -3.69
N ARG A 273 -14.09 6.52 -4.19
CA ARG A 273 -12.92 6.68 -5.04
C ARG A 273 -11.69 6.96 -4.18
N THR A 274 -10.57 6.44 -4.64
CA THR A 274 -9.22 6.66 -4.10
C THR A 274 -8.35 7.23 -5.22
N THR A 275 -7.13 7.64 -4.89
CA THR A 275 -6.14 8.11 -5.86
C THR A 275 -5.06 7.10 -6.12
N PHE A 276 -4.76 6.88 -7.40
CA PHE A 276 -3.54 6.22 -7.84
C PHE A 276 -2.66 7.21 -8.59
N TYR A 277 -1.39 7.28 -8.21
CA TYR A 277 -0.39 8.02 -8.94
C TYR A 277 0.04 7.23 -10.19
N THR A 278 0.13 7.90 -11.34
CA THR A 278 0.55 7.24 -12.60
C THR A 278 1.61 8.03 -13.37
N GLY A 279 2.31 8.95 -12.68
CA GLY A 279 3.06 10.03 -13.32
C GLY A 279 4.55 10.07 -13.05
N ARG A 280 5.14 11.20 -13.45
CA ARG A 280 6.47 11.65 -13.05
C ARG A 280 6.32 12.87 -12.17
N LEU A 281 7.22 12.98 -11.19
CA LEU A 281 7.06 13.96 -10.12
C LEU A 281 7.04 15.40 -10.67
N TYR A 282 7.87 15.66 -11.68
CA TYR A 282 8.09 16.98 -12.27
C TYR A 282 7.22 17.29 -13.50
N PHE A 283 6.22 16.46 -13.84
CA PHE A 283 5.39 16.61 -15.05
C PHE A 283 3.89 16.68 -14.74
N ILE A 284 3.09 17.22 -15.67
CA ILE A 284 1.65 17.47 -15.51
C ILE A 284 0.88 16.20 -15.11
N GLN A 285 0.06 16.35 -14.07
CA GLN A 285 -0.55 15.34 -13.19
C GLN A 285 -1.31 14.20 -13.89
N PRO A 286 -0.85 12.94 -13.80
CA PRO A 286 -1.69 11.80 -14.11
C PRO A 286 -2.01 11.07 -12.81
N PHE A 287 -2.93 11.63 -12.02
CA PHE A 287 -3.64 10.88 -10.99
C PHE A 287 -4.91 10.29 -11.58
N LYS A 288 -5.18 9.01 -11.25
CA LYS A 288 -6.44 8.35 -11.60
C LYS A 288 -7.29 8.18 -10.35
N TYR A 289 -8.60 8.23 -10.53
CA TYR A 289 -9.58 8.13 -9.44
C TYR A 289 -10.41 6.84 -9.49
N PRO A 290 -9.79 5.64 -9.42
CA PRO A 290 -10.52 4.39 -9.39
C PRO A 290 -11.33 4.26 -8.09
N THR A 291 -12.29 3.35 -8.10
CA THR A 291 -13.03 2.98 -6.90
C THR A 291 -12.20 2.04 -6.01
N LEU A 292 -12.47 1.99 -4.71
CA LEU A 292 -11.90 1.00 -3.80
C LEU A 292 -12.22 -0.43 -4.26
N GLY A 293 -13.40 -0.65 -4.85
CA GLY A 293 -13.75 -1.93 -5.48
C GLY A 293 -12.74 -2.34 -6.55
N ASN A 294 -12.38 -1.41 -7.45
CA ASN A 294 -11.36 -1.68 -8.46
C ASN A 294 -9.99 -1.96 -7.83
N TYR A 295 -9.60 -1.23 -6.78
CA TYR A 295 -8.38 -1.52 -6.02
C TYR A 295 -8.39 -2.96 -5.49
N PHE A 296 -9.45 -3.38 -4.81
CA PHE A 296 -9.53 -4.72 -4.20
C PHE A 296 -9.61 -5.84 -5.23
N ILE A 297 -10.21 -5.61 -6.40
CA ILE A 297 -10.18 -6.57 -7.52
C ILE A 297 -8.73 -6.74 -8.02
N GLN A 298 -8.02 -5.64 -8.28
CA GLN A 298 -6.63 -5.68 -8.73
C GLN A 298 -5.72 -6.32 -7.67
N PHE A 299 -5.93 -5.98 -6.39
CA PHE A 299 -5.26 -6.62 -5.26
C PHE A 299 -5.51 -8.12 -5.24
N GLY A 300 -6.77 -8.56 -5.38
CA GLY A 300 -7.12 -9.98 -5.46
C GLY A 300 -6.41 -10.71 -6.59
N THR A 301 -6.35 -10.10 -7.78
CA THR A 301 -5.60 -10.68 -8.92
C THR A 301 -4.12 -10.84 -8.59
N PHE A 302 -3.45 -9.80 -8.11
CA PHE A 302 -2.04 -9.85 -7.73
C PHE A 302 -1.79 -10.85 -6.60
N ALA A 303 -2.66 -10.87 -5.58
CA ALA A 303 -2.55 -11.79 -4.45
C ALA A 303 -2.63 -13.25 -4.92
N ILE A 304 -3.57 -13.60 -5.79
CA ILE A 304 -3.68 -14.97 -6.34
C ILE A 304 -2.40 -15.36 -7.09
N LEU A 305 -1.92 -14.50 -8.00
CA LEU A 305 -0.72 -14.77 -8.79
C LEU A 305 0.52 -14.94 -7.92
N ILE A 306 0.72 -14.05 -6.95
CA ILE A 306 1.90 -14.04 -6.08
C ILE A 306 1.84 -15.20 -5.08
N VAL A 307 0.68 -15.48 -4.46
CA VAL A 307 0.50 -16.65 -3.58
C VAL A 307 0.81 -17.92 -4.36
N PHE A 308 0.25 -18.08 -5.56
CA PHE A 308 0.52 -19.23 -6.41
C PHE A 308 2.02 -19.35 -6.72
N LEU A 309 2.66 -18.25 -7.17
CA LEU A 309 4.08 -18.20 -7.46
C LEU A 309 4.93 -18.65 -6.26
N PHE A 310 4.67 -18.12 -5.06
CA PHE A 310 5.46 -18.45 -3.88
C PHE A 310 5.22 -19.86 -3.36
N ILE A 311 3.99 -20.40 -3.46
CA ILE A 311 3.74 -21.81 -3.15
C ILE A 311 4.57 -22.70 -4.08
N ARG A 312 4.51 -22.45 -5.40
CA ARG A 312 5.20 -23.27 -6.40
C ARG A 312 6.72 -23.14 -6.31
N LEU A 313 7.22 -21.92 -6.12
CA LEU A 313 8.63 -21.66 -5.87
C LEU A 313 9.13 -22.41 -4.63
N THR A 314 8.41 -22.30 -3.52
CA THR A 314 8.82 -22.92 -2.25
C THR A 314 8.82 -24.45 -2.35
N ILE A 315 7.80 -25.03 -3.00
CA ILE A 315 7.74 -26.47 -3.30
C ILE A 315 8.93 -26.89 -4.17
N LEU A 316 9.22 -26.14 -5.24
CA LEU A 316 10.34 -26.39 -6.14
C LEU A 316 11.68 -26.42 -5.38
N LEU A 317 11.94 -25.38 -4.58
CA LEU A 317 13.15 -25.27 -3.76
C LEU A 317 13.24 -26.40 -2.73
N SER A 318 12.12 -26.77 -2.10
CA SER A 318 12.04 -27.87 -1.14
C SER A 318 12.39 -29.22 -1.77
N ILE A 319 12.06 -29.42 -3.05
CA ILE A 319 12.43 -30.62 -3.80
C ILE A 319 13.92 -30.61 -4.17
N ILE A 320 14.45 -29.46 -4.63
CA ILE A 320 15.84 -29.31 -5.07
C ILE A 320 16.80 -29.46 -3.89
N PHE A 321 16.63 -28.65 -2.85
CA PHE A 321 17.54 -28.60 -1.70
C PHE A 321 17.24 -29.68 -0.66
N LYS A 322 16.07 -30.33 -0.76
CA LYS A 322 15.66 -31.41 0.14
C LYS A 322 15.63 -30.99 1.62
N ASN A 323 15.58 -29.70 1.90
CA ASN A 323 15.59 -29.12 3.23
C ASN A 323 14.56 -27.98 3.25
N GLU A 324 13.62 -28.05 4.20
CA GLU A 324 12.56 -27.05 4.35
C GLU A 324 13.11 -25.69 4.75
N TYR A 325 14.07 -25.63 5.68
CA TYR A 325 14.66 -24.37 6.14
C TYR A 325 15.40 -23.62 5.03
N VAL A 326 16.11 -24.35 4.15
CA VAL A 326 16.79 -23.74 3.00
C VAL A 326 15.79 -23.20 1.99
N ALA A 327 14.70 -23.93 1.75
CA ALA A 327 13.63 -23.48 0.86
C ALA A 327 12.91 -22.24 1.42
N GLU A 328 12.61 -22.23 2.73
CA GLU A 328 12.03 -21.08 3.44
C GLU A 328 12.91 -19.84 3.31
N LEU A 329 14.20 -19.99 3.62
CA LEU A 329 15.16 -18.89 3.58
C LEU A 329 15.27 -18.30 2.18
N LEU A 330 15.50 -19.13 1.16
CA LEU A 330 15.69 -18.66 -0.22
C LEU A 330 14.42 -18.02 -0.79
N ALA A 331 13.24 -18.61 -0.54
CA ALA A 331 11.97 -18.03 -0.98
C ALA A 331 11.68 -16.70 -0.26
N SER A 332 11.98 -16.61 1.04
CA SER A 332 11.78 -15.37 1.81
C SER A 332 12.74 -14.25 1.37
N VAL A 333 14.02 -14.56 1.15
CA VAL A 333 14.99 -13.62 0.58
C VAL A 333 14.53 -13.13 -0.79
N PHE A 334 14.03 -14.03 -1.63
CA PHE A 334 13.49 -13.67 -2.94
C PHE A 334 12.27 -12.73 -2.81
N ALA A 335 11.38 -12.97 -1.84
CA ALA A 335 10.20 -12.13 -1.59
C ALA A 335 10.54 -10.68 -1.24
N ILE A 336 11.57 -10.45 -0.43
CA ILE A 336 11.95 -9.11 0.04
C ILE A 336 12.96 -8.40 -0.87
N SER A 337 13.56 -9.13 -1.80
CA SER A 337 14.72 -8.67 -2.59
C SER A 337 14.48 -7.35 -3.32
N GLY A 338 13.33 -7.17 -3.97
CA GLY A 338 13.01 -5.92 -4.69
C GLY A 338 13.04 -4.70 -3.78
N LYS A 339 12.27 -4.78 -2.68
CA LYS A 339 12.13 -3.69 -1.71
C LYS A 339 13.45 -3.34 -1.02
N VAL A 340 14.31 -4.33 -0.75
CA VAL A 340 15.59 -4.10 -0.06
C VAL A 340 16.68 -3.60 -1.01
N LEU A 341 16.72 -4.08 -2.26
CA LEU A 341 17.87 -3.86 -3.13
C LEU A 341 17.76 -2.61 -4.01
N TYR A 342 16.55 -2.23 -4.43
CA TYR A 342 16.45 -1.16 -5.45
C TYR A 342 15.21 -0.26 -5.35
N PHE A 343 14.41 -0.34 -4.28
CA PHE A 343 13.29 0.57 -4.09
C PHE A 343 13.78 1.91 -3.54
N SER A 344 14.17 2.81 -4.45
CA SER A 344 14.60 4.17 -4.15
C SER A 344 14.17 5.12 -5.26
N LEU A 345 13.96 6.39 -4.90
CA LEU A 345 13.55 7.45 -5.83
C LEU A 345 14.44 7.46 -7.09
N GLY A 346 13.82 7.40 -8.28
CA GLY A 346 14.51 7.49 -9.58
C GLY A 346 15.16 6.20 -10.09
N MET A 347 15.17 5.10 -9.31
CA MET A 347 15.84 3.85 -9.73
C MET A 347 15.27 3.24 -11.01
N GLY A 348 13.95 3.30 -11.20
CA GLY A 348 13.33 2.76 -12.42
C GLY A 348 13.61 3.60 -13.67
N PHE A 349 13.81 4.91 -13.50
CA PHE A 349 14.23 5.78 -14.58
C PHE A 349 15.65 5.44 -15.05
N VAL A 350 16.57 5.18 -14.11
CA VAL A 350 17.97 4.81 -14.42
C VAL A 350 18.08 3.38 -14.95
N TYR A 351 17.31 2.45 -14.38
CA TYR A 351 17.35 1.02 -14.74
C TYR A 351 15.97 0.51 -15.19
N PRO A 352 15.55 0.79 -16.45
CA PRO A 352 14.24 0.35 -16.96
C PRO A 352 14.02 -1.17 -16.94
N ILE A 353 15.11 -1.95 -16.97
CA ILE A 353 15.07 -3.41 -16.89
C ILE A 353 14.38 -3.93 -15.61
N LEU A 354 14.40 -3.14 -14.53
CA LEU A 354 13.72 -3.49 -13.27
C LEU A 354 12.20 -3.65 -13.47
N GLN A 355 11.61 -3.00 -14.47
CA GLN A 355 10.18 -3.18 -14.80
C GLN A 355 9.84 -4.63 -15.15
N SER A 356 10.79 -5.38 -15.72
CA SER A 356 10.60 -6.75 -16.17
C SER A 356 10.83 -7.79 -15.06
N LEU A 357 11.29 -7.37 -13.88
CA LEU A 357 11.55 -8.27 -12.76
C LEU A 357 10.26 -8.50 -11.94
N PRO A 358 9.93 -9.75 -11.58
CA PRO A 358 8.74 -10.04 -10.78
C PRO A 358 8.82 -9.41 -9.37
N MET A 359 10.03 -9.30 -8.82
CA MET A 359 10.26 -8.76 -7.47
C MET A 359 9.88 -7.28 -7.34
N THR A 360 9.77 -6.54 -8.46
CA THR A 360 9.25 -5.17 -8.50
C THR A 360 7.78 -5.08 -8.09
N TYR A 361 7.04 -6.19 -8.19
CA TYR A 361 5.58 -6.21 -7.99
C TYR A 361 5.14 -7.01 -6.76
N PHE A 362 6.07 -7.52 -5.94
CA PHE A 362 5.73 -8.24 -4.72
C PHE A 362 5.14 -7.32 -3.63
N THR A 363 5.42 -6.02 -3.68
CA THR A 363 4.78 -5.02 -2.83
C THR A 363 3.45 -4.54 -3.44
N ILE A 364 2.48 -5.45 -3.48
CA ILE A 364 1.19 -5.28 -4.18
C ILE A 364 0.58 -3.89 -3.94
N GLY A 365 0.46 -3.45 -2.68
CA GLY A 365 -0.19 -2.17 -2.39
C GLY A 365 0.54 -0.96 -2.97
N GLU A 366 1.88 -0.97 -3.02
CA GLU A 366 2.67 0.09 -3.66
C GLU A 366 2.51 0.05 -5.19
N SER A 367 2.49 -1.14 -5.77
CA SER A 367 2.25 -1.34 -7.21
C SER A 367 0.85 -0.90 -7.66
N LEU A 368 -0.14 -0.95 -6.77
CA LEU A 368 -1.51 -0.53 -7.07
C LEU A 368 -1.77 0.95 -6.79
N SER A 369 -1.28 1.46 -5.65
CA SER A 369 -1.51 2.85 -5.24
C SER A 369 -0.72 3.88 -6.04
N GLY A 370 0.26 3.42 -6.84
CA GLY A 370 1.13 4.30 -7.61
C GLY A 370 2.38 4.75 -6.84
N ASN A 371 2.52 4.37 -5.57
CA ASN A 371 3.74 4.61 -4.81
C ASN A 371 4.96 3.97 -5.49
N LEU A 372 4.79 2.81 -6.14
CA LEU A 372 5.86 2.21 -6.95
C LEU A 372 6.27 3.12 -8.12
N SER A 373 5.30 3.67 -8.87
CA SER A 373 5.60 4.61 -9.97
C SER A 373 6.33 5.86 -9.45
N TYR A 374 5.95 6.36 -8.27
CA TYR A 374 6.61 7.48 -7.60
C TYR A 374 8.05 7.14 -7.25
N LEU A 375 8.27 6.08 -6.47
CA LEU A 375 9.62 5.64 -6.08
C LEU A 375 10.48 5.35 -7.31
N MET A 376 9.92 4.79 -8.38
CA MET A 376 10.70 4.47 -9.58
C MET A 376 10.86 5.66 -10.54
N ASP A 377 10.22 6.81 -10.27
CA ASP A 377 10.00 7.95 -11.18
C ASP A 377 9.67 7.53 -12.63
N SER A 378 8.84 6.48 -12.73
CA SER A 378 8.60 5.78 -13.99
C SER A 378 7.09 5.59 -14.21
N PRO A 379 6.48 6.39 -15.11
CA PRO A 379 5.05 6.31 -15.40
C PRO A 379 4.65 4.94 -15.93
N GLY A 380 3.46 4.50 -15.55
CA GLY A 380 2.88 3.25 -16.04
C GLY A 380 3.39 1.99 -15.34
N TRP A 381 4.31 2.11 -14.38
CA TRP A 381 4.72 0.99 -13.52
C TRP A 381 3.66 0.71 -12.47
N GLY A 382 3.03 -0.46 -12.53
CA GLY A 382 2.00 -0.85 -11.56
C GLY A 382 1.26 -2.10 -11.97
N PHE A 383 -0.07 -2.11 -11.80
CA PHE A 383 -0.90 -3.28 -12.04
C PHE A 383 -0.68 -3.91 -13.43
N ASN A 384 -0.88 -3.13 -14.50
CA ASN A 384 -0.82 -3.66 -15.87
C ASN A 384 0.58 -4.16 -16.25
N SER A 385 1.63 -3.43 -15.86
CA SER A 385 3.01 -3.83 -16.18
C SER A 385 3.47 -5.03 -15.37
N GLY A 386 2.92 -5.25 -14.17
CA GLY A 386 3.29 -6.37 -13.30
C GLY A 386 2.72 -7.73 -13.71
N ILE A 387 1.63 -7.78 -14.47
CA ILE A 387 1.01 -9.06 -14.87
C ILE A 387 1.98 -9.92 -15.68
N VAL A 388 2.68 -9.34 -16.67
CA VAL A 388 3.54 -10.11 -17.57
C VAL A 388 4.75 -10.72 -16.84
N PRO A 389 5.55 -9.96 -16.05
CA PRO A 389 6.66 -10.53 -15.27
C PRO A 389 6.24 -11.64 -14.30
N LEU A 390 5.09 -11.47 -13.61
CA LEU A 390 4.57 -12.48 -12.68
C LEU A 390 4.16 -13.77 -13.42
N MET A 391 3.42 -13.64 -14.53
CA MET A 391 3.00 -14.79 -15.35
C MET A 391 4.19 -15.52 -15.97
N LEU A 392 5.18 -14.79 -16.51
CA LEU A 392 6.40 -15.40 -17.03
C LEU A 392 7.16 -16.17 -15.95
N SER A 393 7.27 -15.60 -14.75
CA SER A 393 7.92 -16.26 -13.61
C SER A 393 7.19 -17.54 -13.20
N ILE A 394 5.86 -17.52 -13.18
CA ILE A 394 5.03 -18.71 -12.95
C ILE A 394 5.32 -19.78 -14.03
N VAL A 395 5.30 -19.41 -15.30
CA VAL A 395 5.55 -20.34 -16.41
C VAL A 395 6.94 -20.98 -16.29
N ILE A 396 7.97 -20.19 -15.97
CA ILE A 396 9.33 -20.69 -15.75
C ILE A 396 9.36 -21.72 -14.62
N ILE A 397 8.75 -21.41 -13.47
CA ILE A 397 8.67 -22.33 -12.33
C ILE A 397 7.93 -23.62 -12.71
N GLU A 398 6.82 -23.51 -13.45
CA GLU A 398 6.05 -24.68 -13.89
C GLU A 398 6.84 -25.56 -14.86
N ILE A 399 7.63 -24.98 -15.76
CA ILE A 399 8.52 -25.74 -16.65
C ILE A 399 9.52 -26.56 -15.81
N PHE A 400 10.19 -25.95 -14.82
CA PHE A 400 11.11 -26.66 -13.94
C PHE A 400 10.40 -27.77 -13.14
N MET A 401 9.20 -27.49 -12.60
CA MET A 401 8.38 -28.47 -11.90
C MET A 401 8.00 -29.66 -12.79
N LEU A 402 7.63 -29.41 -14.04
CA LEU A 402 7.32 -30.45 -15.02
C LEU A 402 8.53 -31.31 -15.34
N ILE A 403 9.70 -30.71 -15.58
CA ILE A 403 10.97 -31.42 -15.82
C ILE A 403 11.29 -32.35 -14.64
N ILE A 404 11.19 -31.84 -13.40
CA ILE A 404 11.42 -32.62 -12.18
C ILE A 404 10.42 -33.76 -12.04
N SER A 405 9.14 -33.52 -12.32
CA SER A 405 8.08 -34.53 -12.21
C SER A 405 8.29 -35.70 -13.18
N ARG A 406 8.86 -35.45 -14.36
CA ARG A 406 9.16 -36.47 -15.38
C ARG A 406 10.50 -37.18 -15.14
N SER A 407 11.40 -36.57 -14.38
CA SER A 407 12.70 -37.17 -14.07
C SER A 407 12.54 -38.43 -13.21
N LYS A 408 13.10 -39.55 -13.70
CA LYS A 408 13.22 -40.81 -12.93
C LYS A 408 14.25 -40.69 -11.79
N ARG A 409 15.22 -39.77 -11.92
CA ARG A 409 16.31 -39.58 -10.93
C ARG A 409 15.82 -38.90 -9.65
N ILE A 410 14.81 -38.05 -9.74
CA ILE A 410 14.27 -37.30 -8.59
C ILE A 410 13.09 -38.07 -8.00
N LYS A 411 13.32 -38.75 -6.87
CA LYS A 411 12.25 -39.38 -6.09
C LYS A 411 11.67 -38.33 -5.13
N LEU A 412 10.37 -38.04 -5.26
CA LEU A 412 9.65 -37.15 -4.33
C LEU A 412 9.65 -37.72 -2.91
N ILE A 413 9.57 -39.05 -2.81
CA ILE A 413 9.49 -39.82 -1.57
C ILE A 413 10.59 -40.88 -1.67
N ARG A 414 11.66 -40.76 -0.86
CA ARG A 414 12.78 -41.73 -0.78
C ARG A 414 13.08 -41.99 0.69
N ARG A 415 13.48 -43.24 1.01
CA ARG A 415 14.00 -43.65 2.31
C ARG A 415 15.10 -42.71 2.77
#